data_AF-U9TKV8-F1
#
_entry.id   AF-U9TKV8-F1
#
_cell.length_a   1.000
_cell.length_b   1.000
_cell.length_c   1.000
_cell.angle_alpha   90.00
_cell.angle_beta   90.00
_cell.angle_gamma   90.00
#
_symmetry.space_group_name_H-M   'P 1'
#
loop_
_entity.id
_entity.type
_entity.pdbx_description
1 polymer ?
#
loop_
_entity_poly.entity_id
_entity_poly.type
_entity_poly.pdbx_seq_one_letter_code
_entity_poly.pdbx_strand_id
1 'polypeptide(L)'
;PKRTPRPPNAFILYRKAKQPDVVAQNKNLTNAEVSKVISKMWWKETEEERFQWEKRADRMKLKHMQDYPDYVYQPKKPGTKKRKSTQRNDKSNKPTS
;
A
#
# COMPACT_ATOMS: atom_id res chain seq x y z
N PRO A 1 -18.08 3.40 -17.53
CA PRO A 1 -17.94 2.26 -16.59
C PRO A 1 -16.91 2.56 -15.47
N LYS A 2 -17.38 2.68 -14.23
CA LYS A 2 -16.51 2.80 -13.04
C LYS A 2 -15.76 1.47 -12.85
N ARG A 3 -14.43 1.50 -12.91
CA ARG A 3 -13.60 0.31 -12.66
C ARG A 3 -13.58 0.01 -11.17
N THR A 4 -13.85 -1.24 -10.79
CA THR A 4 -13.70 -1.72 -9.43
C THR A 4 -12.23 -1.51 -8.97
N PRO A 5 -12.00 -0.69 -7.93
CA PRO A 5 -10.65 -0.44 -7.43
C PRO A 5 -10.13 -1.67 -6.68
N ARG A 6 -8.80 -1.83 -6.62
CA ARG A 6 -8.18 -2.97 -5.93
C ARG A 6 -8.50 -2.91 -4.43
N PRO A 7 -8.66 -4.06 -3.75
CA PRO A 7 -8.70 -4.07 -2.29
C PRO A 7 -7.34 -3.56 -1.75
N PRO A 8 -7.36 -2.66 -0.76
CA PRO A 8 -6.13 -2.13 -0.16
C PRO A 8 -5.43 -3.21 0.67
N ASN A 9 -4.11 -3.29 0.58
CA ASN A 9 -3.30 -4.11 1.49
C ASN A 9 -3.03 -3.37 2.82
N ALA A 10 -2.38 -4.07 3.76
CA ALA A 10 -2.07 -3.55 5.10
C ALA A 10 -1.32 -2.20 5.05
N PHE A 11 -0.28 -2.12 4.22
CA PHE A 11 0.50 -0.89 4.06
C PHE A 11 -0.31 0.27 3.47
N ILE A 12 -1.21 0.01 2.50
CA ILE A 12 -2.07 1.05 1.92
C ILE A 12 -3.06 1.57 2.96
N LEU A 13 -3.62 0.70 3.81
CA LEU A 13 -4.47 1.11 4.93
C LEU A 13 -3.69 1.94 5.95
N TYR A 14 -2.51 1.47 6.36
CA TYR A 14 -1.62 2.18 7.26
C TYR A 14 -1.24 3.56 6.74
N ARG A 15 -0.81 3.63 5.47
CA ARG A 15 -0.49 4.89 4.81
C ARG A 15 -1.67 5.84 4.83
N LYS A 16 -2.87 5.37 4.48
CA LYS A 16 -4.07 6.22 4.47
C LYS A 16 -4.34 6.81 5.87
N ALA A 17 -4.06 6.06 6.93
CA ALA A 17 -4.21 6.54 8.30
C ALA A 17 -3.14 7.55 8.71
N LYS A 18 -1.86 7.31 8.37
CA LYS A 18 -0.72 8.15 8.82
C LYS A 18 -0.43 9.34 7.90
N GLN A 19 -0.88 9.31 6.63
CA GLN A 19 -0.59 10.35 5.65
C GLN A 19 -1.08 11.75 6.05
N PRO A 20 -2.29 11.95 6.60
CA PRO A 20 -2.74 13.26 7.05
C PRO A 20 -1.80 13.85 8.10
N ASP A 21 -1.36 13.05 9.07
CA ASP A 21 -0.47 13.49 10.15
C ASP A 21 0.91 13.90 9.59
N VAL A 22 1.48 13.07 8.70
CA VAL A 22 2.78 13.36 8.08
C VAL A 22 2.72 14.62 7.21
N VAL A 23 1.63 14.83 6.49
CA VAL A 23 1.43 16.05 5.67
C VAL A 23 1.18 17.28 6.54
N ALA A 24 0.43 17.14 7.63
CA ALA A 24 0.17 18.23 8.57
C ALA A 24 1.46 18.69 9.27
N GLN A 25 2.31 17.74 9.67
CA GLN A 25 3.63 18.01 10.25
C GLN A 25 4.62 18.57 9.22
N ASN A 26 4.50 18.19 7.94
CA ASN A 26 5.44 18.54 6.90
C ASN A 26 4.72 19.07 5.65
N LYS A 27 4.17 20.29 5.75
CA LYS A 27 3.32 20.92 4.72
C LYS A 27 4.00 21.11 3.35
N ASN A 28 5.34 20.99 3.29
CA ASN A 28 6.13 21.20 2.07
C ASN A 28 6.57 19.88 1.39
N LEU A 29 6.22 18.71 1.94
CA LEU A 29 6.65 17.44 1.35
C LEU A 29 5.79 17.04 0.17
N THR A 30 6.45 16.55 -0.88
CA THR A 30 5.80 15.91 -2.01
C THR A 30 5.20 14.56 -1.59
N ASN A 31 4.18 14.09 -2.32
CA ASN A 31 3.61 12.76 -2.10
C ASN A 31 4.65 11.62 -2.18
N ALA A 32 5.72 11.81 -2.97
CA ALA A 32 6.81 10.84 -3.05
C ALA A 32 7.63 10.79 -1.75
N GLU A 33 7.89 11.93 -1.13
CA GLU A 33 8.62 12.02 0.14
C GLU A 33 7.77 11.52 1.31
N VAL A 34 6.49 11.91 1.36
CA VAL A 34 5.53 11.37 2.34
C VAL A 34 5.48 9.85 2.26
N SER A 35 5.50 9.28 1.05
CA SER A 35 5.57 7.82 0.88
C SER A 35 6.84 7.22 1.48
N LYS A 36 8.00 7.86 1.31
CA LYS A 36 9.27 7.40 1.89
C LYS A 36 9.25 7.46 3.42
N VAL A 37 8.69 8.53 4.00
CA VAL A 37 8.56 8.69 5.46
C VAL A 37 7.67 7.58 6.02
N ILE A 38 6.47 7.40 5.47
CA ILE A 38 5.51 6.39 5.93
C ILE A 38 6.07 4.98 5.76
N SER A 39 6.80 4.69 4.68
CA SER A 39 7.48 3.41 4.53
C SER A 39 8.45 3.16 5.68
N LYS A 40 9.27 4.16 6.08
CA LYS A 40 10.17 4.02 7.23
C LYS A 40 9.41 3.82 8.54
N MET A 41 8.28 4.50 8.73
CA MET A 41 7.42 4.31 9.91
C MET A 41 6.88 2.89 9.98
N TRP A 42 6.37 2.36 8.86
CA TRP A 42 5.86 0.99 8.78
C TRP A 42 6.90 -0.07 9.17
N TRP A 43 8.17 0.10 8.77
CA TRP A 43 9.24 -0.83 9.15
C TRP A 43 9.63 -0.74 10.63
N LYS A 44 9.42 0.42 11.26
CA LYS A 44 9.70 0.66 12.67
C LYS A 44 8.51 0.37 13.58
N GLU A 45 7.35 0.16 13.00
CA GLU A 45 6.11 -0.14 13.73
C GLU A 45 6.20 -1.53 14.37
N THR A 46 5.53 -1.72 15.50
CA THR A 46 5.55 -3.00 16.20
C THR A 46 4.88 -4.09 15.37
N GLU A 47 5.24 -5.34 15.66
CA GLU A 47 4.66 -6.48 14.96
C GLU A 47 3.15 -6.59 15.22
N GLU A 48 2.70 -6.28 16.43
CA GLU A 48 1.29 -6.29 16.81
C GLU A 48 0.49 -5.29 15.98
N GLU A 49 0.97 -4.04 15.86
CA GLU A 49 0.32 -3.02 15.03
C GLU A 49 0.26 -3.48 13.57
N ARG A 50 1.39 -3.94 13.00
CA ARG A 50 1.41 -4.44 11.62
C ARG A 50 0.42 -5.58 11.41
N PHE A 51 0.32 -6.51 12.36
CA PHE A 51 -0.62 -7.61 12.33
C PHE A 51 -2.09 -7.15 12.39
N GLN A 52 -2.40 -6.10 13.16
CA GLN A 52 -3.74 -5.49 13.14
C GLN A 52 -4.08 -4.90 11.76
N TRP A 53 -3.10 -4.28 11.09
CA TRP A 53 -3.29 -3.76 9.73
C TRP A 53 -3.43 -4.88 8.69
N GLU A 54 -2.74 -6.00 8.86
CA GLU A 54 -2.91 -7.22 8.05
C GLU A 54 -4.32 -7.81 8.20
N LYS A 55 -4.79 -8.02 9.42
CA LYS A 55 -6.17 -8.48 9.68
C LYS A 55 -7.22 -7.57 9.04
N ARG A 56 -7.03 -6.25 9.11
CA ARG A 56 -7.92 -5.27 8.46
C ARG A 56 -7.87 -5.41 6.93
N ALA A 57 -6.69 -5.61 6.37
CA ALA A 57 -6.52 -5.82 4.93
C ALA A 57 -7.19 -7.11 4.46
N ASP A 58 -7.04 -8.20 5.20
CA ASP A 58 -7.68 -9.48 4.90
C ASP A 58 -9.20 -9.37 4.93
N ARG A 59 -9.76 -8.66 5.93
CA ARG A 59 -11.20 -8.37 5.97
C ARG A 59 -11.65 -7.55 4.75
N MET A 60 -10.88 -6.54 4.34
CA MET A 60 -11.21 -5.73 3.17
C MET A 60 -11.10 -6.54 1.87
N LYS A 61 -10.12 -7.45 1.77
CA LYS A 61 -9.97 -8.37 0.66
C LYS A 61 -11.14 -9.35 0.58
N LEU A 62 -11.52 -9.95 1.70
CA LEU A 62 -12.65 -10.89 1.76
C LEU A 62 -13.96 -10.20 1.36
N LYS A 63 -14.23 -9.01 1.94
CA LYS A 63 -15.38 -8.20 1.56
C LYS A 63 -15.37 -7.86 0.07
N HIS A 64 -14.22 -7.49 -0.47
CA HIS A 64 -14.10 -7.20 -1.90
C HIS A 64 -14.40 -8.41 -2.79
N MET A 65 -13.95 -9.61 -2.39
CA MET A 65 -14.26 -10.84 -3.11
C MET A 65 -15.75 -11.18 -3.05
N GLN A 66 -16.43 -10.87 -1.94
CA GLN A 66 -17.88 -11.05 -1.80
C GLN A 66 -18.67 -10.02 -2.63
N ASP A 67 -18.28 -8.74 -2.55
CA ASP A 67 -18.95 -7.64 -3.27
C ASP A 67 -18.70 -7.72 -4.79
N TYR A 68 -17.57 -8.30 -5.21
CA TYR A 68 -17.15 -8.41 -6.60
C TYR A 68 -16.63 -9.83 -6.91
N PRO A 69 -17.52 -10.83 -6.99
CA PRO A 69 -17.11 -12.22 -7.25
C PRO A 69 -16.41 -12.39 -8.60
N ASP A 70 -16.78 -11.59 -9.61
CA ASP A 70 -16.18 -11.60 -10.95
C ASP A 70 -14.92 -10.70 -11.06
N TYR A 71 -14.44 -10.14 -9.95
CA TYR A 71 -13.27 -9.27 -9.99
C TYR A 71 -12.01 -10.07 -10.33
N VAL A 72 -11.46 -9.80 -11.51
CA VAL A 72 -10.15 -10.30 -11.93
C VAL A 72 -9.18 -9.14 -12.09
N TYR A 73 -8.00 -9.29 -11.50
CA TYR A 73 -6.93 -8.31 -11.67
C TYR A 73 -6.40 -8.32 -13.11
N GLN A 74 -6.77 -7.30 -13.89
CA GLN A 74 -6.31 -7.10 -15.25
C GLN A 74 -5.34 -5.91 -15.31
N PRO A 75 -4.03 -6.10 -15.14
CA PRO A 75 -3.06 -5.03 -15.32
C PRO A 75 -3.14 -4.50 -16.76
N LYS A 76 -3.29 -3.18 -16.91
CA LYS A 76 -3.09 -2.54 -18.21
C LYS A 76 -1.63 -2.75 -18.63
N LYS A 77 -1.40 -3.38 -19.79
CA LYS A 77 -0.07 -3.39 -20.42
C LYS A 77 0.37 -1.92 -20.59
N PRO A 78 1.52 -1.51 -20.05
CA PRO A 78 2.00 -0.16 -20.26
C PRO A 78 2.35 -0.02 -21.74
N GLY A 79 1.56 0.74 -22.50
CA GLY A 79 1.99 1.21 -23.83
C GLY A 79 3.24 2.05 -23.65
N THR A 80 4.35 1.59 -24.27
CA THR A 80 5.67 2.22 -24.54
C THR A 80 6.02 3.59 -23.95
N LYS A 81 5.68 3.89 -22.69
CA LYS A 81 6.26 5.00 -21.93
C LYS A 81 7.31 4.42 -21.00
N LYS A 82 8.57 4.57 -21.41
CA LYS A 82 9.78 4.25 -20.63
C LYS A 82 9.57 4.66 -19.17
N ARG A 83 9.36 3.68 -18.29
CA ARG A 83 9.37 3.91 -16.85
C ARG A 83 10.82 4.18 -16.48
N LYS A 84 11.13 5.35 -15.91
CA LYS A 84 12.42 5.61 -15.26
C LYS A 84 12.63 4.50 -14.22
N SER A 85 13.59 3.62 -14.49
CA SER A 85 14.00 2.55 -13.60
C SER A 85 14.69 3.14 -12.38
N THR A 86 13.94 3.39 -11.31
CA THR A 86 14.56 3.45 -9.99
C THR A 86 14.84 2.02 -9.57
N GLN A 87 16.11 1.61 -9.65
CA GLN A 87 16.60 0.39 -9.01
C GLN A 87 16.08 0.36 -7.58
N ARG A 88 15.17 -0.58 -7.29
CA ARG A 88 14.81 -0.92 -5.93
C ARG A 88 15.82 -1.95 -5.49
N ASN A 89 16.66 -1.58 -4.54
CA ASN A 89 17.52 -2.53 -3.85
C ASN A 89 16.58 -3.43 -3.03
N ASP A 90 16.33 -4.62 -3.53
CA ASP A 90 15.55 -5.66 -2.90
C ASP A 90 16.36 -6.22 -1.73
N LYS A 91 15.97 -5.88 -0.51
CA LYS A 91 16.33 -6.64 0.69
C LYS A 91 15.05 -7.25 1.22
N SER A 92 14.63 -8.32 0.58
CA SER A 92 13.68 -9.29 1.10
C SER A 92 14.25 -9.93 2.38
N ASN A 93 13.88 -9.41 3.56
CA ASN A 93 13.89 -10.20 4.80
C ASN A 93 12.44 -10.28 5.30
N LYS A 94 11.75 -11.30 4.82
CA LYS A 94 10.52 -11.81 5.43
C LYS A 94 10.89 -13.11 6.14
N PRO A 95 10.90 -13.18 7.48
CA PRO A 95 10.86 -14.46 8.16
C PRO A 95 9.43 -14.99 8.01
N THR A 96 9.27 -16.05 7.23
CA THR A 96 8.12 -16.95 7.31
C THR A 96 8.46 -17.99 8.38
N SER A 97 7.70 -18.02 9.47
CA SER A 97 7.50 -19.26 10.24
C SER A 97 6.64 -20.23 9.46
#